data_AF-A0AAW5VQT6-F1
#
_entry.id   AF-A0AAW5VQT6-F1
#
_cell.length_a   1.000
_cell.length_b   1.000
_cell.length_c   1.000
_cell.angle_alpha   90.00
_cell.angle_beta   90.00
_cell.angle_gamma   90.00
#
_symmetry.space_group_name_H-M   'P 1'
#
loop_
_entity.id
_entity.type
_entity.pdbx_description
1 polymer ?
#
loop_
_entity_poly.entity_id
_entity_poly.type
_entity_poly.pdbx_seq_one_letter_code
_entity_poly.pdbx_strand_id
1 'polypeptide(L)'
;MKNKKYSRDAWMKKIYTLFSVFVLISSFSLYSETKKENQVLDWDNERKLFVHKNVSIEELNLKSTSNYVLDHFSIYSGLEENPIPLSQVEGNLKYLTLGYQLQKIESRWKTIALTSGSKDKITEFYPRIIVRVNAPYAYSPTEYFDSKVFLKNTALTIPPSESNGKWQSELWFAPKWDIPVLSTFAFERIIDTATCPDAIYHEYTHLITGKYLGNNAIGRSLAEGLSDYYAASILDHPVLYTHKTCEAVKRQLLVSTFRLDREIGLYDSSIESDFKKDFAFIPSLLWQYRQVVGGELADVTIFQAIENTSVGDRFFPEFINTLSTSLYKELKKRNGEQVATDMVQKIEDSVLIPHGVYSKYSRKKIVFSFFPKTSIKVPNSDEKSNEFCGVKNELEFYWKDVSLEEPTLRFYWNCNQVKIPMVIQIEQSNPIHYLLDSNLRFINGKLRFASLSADKPNPKLSEENQNLYRQMYQYVKENYFYRKSMEKEIRLYFDSNNDVNRIDNIRMEFAYLGNSKKRFRYSFVPVSGESY
;
A
#
# COMPACT_ATOMS: atom_id res chain seq x y z
N MET A 1 -70.17 59.03 19.64
CA MET A 1 -69.19 58.40 18.72
C MET A 1 -68.19 59.44 18.18
N LYS A 2 -67.17 59.84 18.96
CA LYS A 2 -66.03 60.63 18.49
C LYS A 2 -64.85 60.33 19.42
N ASN A 3 -64.07 59.28 19.13
CA ASN A 3 -62.72 59.08 19.71
C ASN A 3 -61.94 57.86 19.17
N LYS A 4 -62.43 57.14 18.14
CA LYS A 4 -61.69 56.01 17.55
C LYS A 4 -60.89 56.34 16.28
N LYS A 5 -60.97 57.57 15.74
CA LYS A 5 -60.29 57.94 14.48
C LYS A 5 -58.88 58.52 14.68
N TYR A 6 -58.57 59.09 15.85
CA TYR A 6 -57.30 59.79 16.09
C TYR A 6 -56.12 58.87 16.45
N SER A 7 -56.34 57.62 16.90
CA SER A 7 -55.24 56.73 17.30
C SER A 7 -54.65 55.92 16.15
N ARG A 8 -55.38 55.76 15.03
CA ARG A 8 -54.94 54.92 13.90
C ARG A 8 -53.89 55.62 13.04
N ASP A 9 -54.02 56.92 12.81
CA ASP A 9 -53.04 57.70 12.03
C ASP A 9 -51.71 57.90 12.76
N ALA A 10 -51.74 58.08 14.09
CA ALA A 10 -50.52 58.17 14.89
C ALA A 10 -49.76 56.84 14.97
N TRP A 11 -50.49 55.73 15.00
CA TRP A 11 -49.91 54.38 15.01
C TRP A 11 -49.35 53.99 13.64
N MET A 12 -50.06 54.33 12.55
CA MET A 12 -49.56 54.14 11.18
C MET A 12 -48.32 54.98 10.90
N LYS A 13 -48.26 56.23 11.36
CA LYS A 13 -47.03 57.05 11.24
C LYS A 13 -45.85 56.43 11.99
N LYS A 14 -46.04 55.94 13.22
CA LYS A 14 -44.97 55.25 13.97
C LYS A 14 -44.46 53.99 13.25
N ILE A 15 -45.35 53.20 12.66
CA ILE A 15 -44.97 52.01 11.88
C ILE A 15 -44.19 52.44 10.64
N TYR A 16 -44.63 53.45 9.91
CA TYR A 16 -43.90 53.95 8.74
C TYR A 16 -42.53 54.51 9.11
N THR A 17 -42.40 55.21 10.24
CA THR A 17 -41.10 55.71 10.72
C THR A 17 -40.18 54.57 11.15
N LEU A 18 -40.70 53.56 11.86
CA LEU A 18 -39.93 52.36 12.22
C LEU A 18 -39.51 51.55 10.98
N PHE A 19 -40.40 51.41 10.00
CA PHE A 19 -40.10 50.68 8.76
C PHE A 19 -39.10 51.44 7.90
N SER A 20 -39.20 52.76 7.79
CA SER A 20 -38.22 53.57 7.05
C SER A 20 -36.87 53.64 7.74
N VAL A 21 -36.80 53.68 9.08
CA VAL A 21 -35.54 53.53 9.83
C VAL A 21 -34.97 52.13 9.67
N PHE A 22 -35.80 51.08 9.69
CA PHE A 22 -35.34 49.71 9.45
C PHE A 22 -34.79 49.54 8.03
N VAL A 23 -35.46 50.09 7.00
CA VAL A 23 -34.98 50.10 5.61
C VAL A 23 -33.70 50.93 5.47
N LEU A 24 -33.58 52.07 6.15
CA LEU A 24 -32.35 52.87 6.17
C LEU A 24 -31.18 52.12 6.83
N ILE A 25 -31.40 51.50 7.98
CA ILE A 25 -30.34 50.74 8.69
C ILE A 25 -29.93 49.51 7.87
N SER A 26 -30.90 48.80 7.28
CA SER A 26 -30.60 47.64 6.43
C SER A 26 -29.94 48.01 5.09
N SER A 27 -30.25 49.18 4.53
CA SER A 27 -29.54 49.69 3.34
C SER A 27 -28.16 50.28 3.65
N PHE A 28 -27.94 50.87 4.82
CA PHE A 28 -26.59 51.28 5.28
C PHE A 28 -25.68 50.08 5.60
N SER A 29 -26.23 48.94 6.05
CA SER A 29 -25.46 47.70 6.21
C SER A 29 -25.17 46.96 4.89
N LEU A 30 -25.75 47.40 3.76
CA LEU A 30 -25.53 46.80 2.43
C LEU A 30 -24.49 47.56 1.58
N TYR A 31 -23.97 48.70 2.04
CA TYR A 31 -22.99 49.51 1.31
C TYR A 31 -21.64 49.70 2.03
N SER A 32 -21.35 48.82 2.97
CA SER A 32 -19.99 48.58 3.43
C SER A 32 -19.53 47.25 2.84
N GLU A 33 -19.06 47.26 1.59
CA GLU A 33 -18.11 46.25 1.12
C GLU A 33 -16.81 46.44 1.93
N THR A 34 -16.83 46.01 3.19
CA THR A 34 -15.60 45.68 3.88
C THR A 34 -14.97 44.57 3.05
N LYS A 35 -13.94 44.94 2.27
CA LYS A 35 -13.09 44.00 1.53
C LYS A 35 -12.72 42.90 2.50
N LYS A 36 -13.31 41.71 2.34
CA LYS A 36 -13.02 40.58 3.24
C LYS A 36 -11.52 40.34 3.15
N GLU A 37 -10.84 40.30 4.30
CA GLU A 37 -9.41 40.03 4.32
C GLU A 37 -9.13 38.69 3.62
N ASN A 38 -8.14 38.68 2.74
CA ASN A 38 -7.73 37.46 2.07
C ASN A 38 -7.04 36.56 3.08
N GLN A 39 -7.63 35.38 3.31
CA GLN A 39 -7.16 34.41 4.29
C GLN A 39 -7.04 33.03 3.67
N VAL A 40 -6.08 32.25 4.16
CA VAL A 40 -5.89 30.83 3.85
C VAL A 40 -5.73 30.03 5.13
N LEU A 41 -6.01 28.73 5.05
CA LEU A 41 -5.56 27.79 6.08
C LEU A 41 -4.08 27.45 5.85
N ASP A 42 -3.22 27.67 6.84
CA ASP A 42 -1.82 27.24 6.83
C ASP A 42 -1.48 26.42 8.08
N TRP A 43 -0.54 25.50 7.96
CA TRP A 43 -0.23 24.53 9.02
C TRP A 43 0.67 25.17 10.09
N ASP A 44 0.20 25.19 11.34
CA ASP A 44 0.98 25.61 12.48
C ASP A 44 1.71 24.41 13.11
N ASN A 45 3.04 24.40 13.00
CA ASN A 45 3.87 23.28 13.46
C ASN A 45 3.88 23.10 14.98
N GLU A 46 3.67 24.16 15.77
CA GLU A 46 3.69 24.10 17.23
C GLU A 46 2.36 23.56 17.77
N ARG A 47 1.25 24.08 17.23
CA ARG A 47 -0.11 23.72 17.63
C ARG A 47 -0.59 22.43 16.96
N LYS A 48 0.08 22.00 15.89
CA LYS A 48 -0.27 20.85 15.05
C LYS A 48 -1.73 20.92 14.59
N LEU A 49 -2.11 22.07 14.02
CA LEU A 49 -3.43 22.34 13.44
C LEU A 49 -3.36 23.45 12.38
N PHE A 50 -4.33 23.47 11.45
CA PHE A 50 -4.47 24.55 10.48
C PHE A 50 -5.04 25.82 11.13
N VAL A 51 -4.36 26.94 10.90
CA VAL A 51 -4.75 28.28 11.37
C VAL A 51 -5.03 29.21 10.19
N HIS A 52 -5.87 30.21 10.42
CA HIS A 52 -6.13 31.24 9.43
C HIS A 52 -4.93 32.18 9.35
N LYS A 53 -4.41 32.37 8.15
CA LYS A 53 -3.26 33.22 7.84
C LYS A 53 -3.68 34.23 6.78
N ASN A 54 -3.43 35.51 7.05
CA ASN A 54 -3.65 36.56 6.07
C ASN A 54 -2.62 36.41 4.94
N VAL A 55 -3.10 36.50 3.70
CA VAL A 55 -2.26 36.41 2.50
C VAL A 55 -2.60 37.52 1.52
N SER A 56 -1.63 37.89 0.70
CA SER A 56 -1.89 38.77 -0.44
C SER A 56 -2.20 37.94 -1.69
N ILE A 57 -2.85 38.55 -2.69
CA ILE A 57 -3.13 37.86 -3.96
C ILE A 57 -1.84 37.61 -4.75
N GLU A 58 -0.85 38.48 -4.59
CA GLU A 58 0.47 38.36 -5.19
C GLU A 58 1.20 37.11 -4.70
N GLU A 59 0.99 36.71 -3.43
CA GLU A 59 1.58 35.49 -2.86
C GLU A 59 1.08 34.20 -3.52
N LEU A 60 -0.06 34.24 -4.23
CA LEU A 60 -0.59 33.10 -5.00
C LEU A 60 0.10 32.92 -6.36
N ASN A 61 1.06 33.78 -6.75
CA ASN A 61 1.82 33.69 -8.00
C ASN A 61 0.95 33.39 -9.25
N LEU A 62 -0.17 34.10 -9.37
CA LEU A 62 -1.14 33.92 -10.46
C LEU A 62 -0.49 34.19 -11.83
N LYS A 63 -0.90 33.40 -12.84
CA LYS A 63 -0.46 33.54 -14.24
C LYS A 63 -1.50 34.21 -15.13
N SER A 64 -2.64 34.57 -14.58
CA SER A 64 -3.68 35.35 -15.24
C SER A 64 -4.11 36.49 -14.32
N THR A 65 -4.42 37.64 -14.92
CA THR A 65 -4.91 38.84 -14.23
C THR A 65 -6.43 38.84 -14.07
N SER A 66 -7.13 37.89 -14.68
CA SER A 66 -8.61 37.83 -14.69
C SER A 66 -9.19 36.53 -14.18
N ASN A 67 -8.45 35.41 -14.32
CA ASN A 67 -8.94 34.07 -14.01
C ASN A 67 -7.98 33.32 -13.06
N TYR A 68 -8.49 32.31 -12.35
CA TYR A 68 -7.73 31.59 -11.35
C TYR A 68 -6.79 30.54 -11.98
N VAL A 69 -5.65 31.02 -12.44
CA VAL A 69 -4.64 30.24 -13.14
C VAL A 69 -3.31 30.37 -12.40
N LEU A 70 -2.74 29.22 -12.04
CA LEU A 70 -1.42 29.07 -11.42
C LEU A 70 -0.41 28.59 -12.47
N ASP A 71 0.83 28.32 -12.05
CA ASP A 71 1.89 27.89 -12.96
C ASP A 71 1.53 26.61 -13.72
N HIS A 72 1.16 25.56 -12.98
CA HIS A 72 0.80 24.23 -13.53
C HIS A 72 -0.67 23.84 -13.32
N PHE A 73 -1.52 24.75 -12.83
CA PHE A 73 -2.94 24.47 -12.58
C PHE A 73 -3.85 25.55 -13.16
N SER A 74 -5.01 25.12 -13.65
CA SER A 74 -6.13 26.00 -13.99
C SER A 74 -7.35 25.55 -13.20
N ILE A 75 -7.95 26.45 -12.41
CA ILE A 75 -9.00 26.09 -11.44
C ILE A 75 -10.38 26.51 -11.95
N TYR A 76 -11.31 25.57 -12.05
CA TYR A 76 -12.64 25.71 -12.65
C TYR A 76 -13.74 25.44 -11.63
N SER A 77 -14.88 26.13 -11.78
CA SER A 77 -16.10 25.85 -11.03
C SER A 77 -16.95 24.84 -11.80
N GLY A 78 -17.27 23.71 -11.17
CA GLY A 78 -18.04 22.62 -11.75
C GLY A 78 -17.52 22.16 -13.11
N LEU A 79 -18.38 22.28 -14.12
CA LEU A 79 -18.11 21.92 -15.51
C LEU A 79 -17.97 23.15 -16.42
N GLU A 80 -17.72 24.33 -15.86
CA GLU A 80 -17.52 25.54 -16.64
C GLU A 80 -16.32 25.41 -17.60
N GLU A 81 -16.42 26.07 -18.75
CA GLU A 81 -15.39 26.05 -19.81
C GLU A 81 -14.18 26.94 -19.50
N ASN A 82 -14.36 27.93 -18.61
CA ASN A 82 -13.33 28.90 -18.25
C ASN A 82 -12.95 28.77 -16.77
N PRO A 83 -11.69 29.07 -16.40
CA PRO A 83 -11.29 29.07 -14.99
C PRO A 83 -12.04 30.16 -14.21
N ILE A 84 -12.16 29.97 -12.89
CA ILE A 84 -12.92 30.86 -11.99
C ILE A 84 -12.40 32.30 -12.10
N PRO A 85 -13.26 33.31 -12.28
CA PRO A 85 -12.84 34.72 -12.28
C PRO A 85 -12.22 35.11 -10.94
N LEU A 86 -11.13 35.89 -10.96
CA LEU A 86 -10.44 36.30 -9.71
C LEU A 86 -11.34 37.09 -8.76
N SER A 87 -12.33 37.83 -9.28
CA SER A 87 -13.34 38.51 -8.47
C SER A 87 -14.16 37.56 -7.58
N GLN A 88 -14.25 36.27 -7.91
CA GLN A 88 -14.89 35.25 -7.07
C GLN A 88 -13.91 34.57 -6.10
N VAL A 89 -12.60 34.75 -6.32
CA VAL A 89 -11.51 34.19 -5.50
C VAL A 89 -11.15 35.15 -4.36
N GLU A 90 -11.15 36.46 -4.60
CA GLU A 90 -10.84 37.44 -3.56
C GLU A 90 -11.80 37.31 -2.36
N GLY A 91 -11.25 37.25 -1.15
CA GLY A 91 -12.00 37.08 0.09
C GLY A 91 -12.67 35.69 0.26
N ASN A 92 -12.42 34.73 -0.64
CA ASN A 92 -12.97 33.39 -0.57
C ASN A 92 -11.94 32.39 0.00
N LEU A 93 -12.06 32.08 1.30
CA LEU A 93 -11.17 31.17 2.03
C LEU A 93 -10.96 29.82 1.32
N LYS A 94 -12.01 29.23 0.75
CA LYS A 94 -11.92 27.93 0.05
C LYS A 94 -10.97 28.01 -1.14
N TYR A 95 -11.22 28.96 -2.03
CA TYR A 95 -10.45 29.08 -3.26
C TYR A 95 -9.02 29.53 -2.99
N LEU A 96 -8.83 30.50 -2.10
CA LEU A 96 -7.49 30.95 -1.69
C LEU A 96 -6.70 29.80 -1.06
N THR A 97 -7.30 29.03 -0.14
CA THR A 97 -6.65 27.87 0.50
C THR A 97 -6.28 26.81 -0.54
N LEU A 98 -7.18 26.48 -1.48
CA LEU A 98 -6.90 25.47 -2.50
C LEU A 98 -5.66 25.82 -3.32
N GLY A 99 -5.58 27.02 -3.88
CA GLY A 99 -4.42 27.41 -4.70
C GLY A 99 -3.14 27.51 -3.87
N TYR A 100 -3.21 28.10 -2.67
CA TYR A 100 -2.08 28.19 -1.75
C TYR A 100 -1.51 26.81 -1.42
N GLN A 101 -2.39 25.84 -1.12
CA GLN A 101 -1.98 24.50 -0.74
C GLN A 101 -1.48 23.67 -1.93
N LEU A 102 -2.06 23.84 -3.13
CA LEU A 102 -1.56 23.24 -4.38
C LEU A 102 -0.12 23.71 -4.71
N GLN A 103 0.21 24.97 -4.45
CA GLN A 103 1.58 25.47 -4.63
C GLN A 103 2.54 24.91 -3.58
N LYS A 104 2.09 24.80 -2.33
CA LYS A 104 2.89 24.27 -1.23
C LYS A 104 3.26 22.79 -1.45
N ILE A 105 2.29 21.96 -1.83
CA ILE A 105 2.51 20.54 -2.16
C ILE A 105 3.42 20.39 -3.40
N GLU A 106 3.20 21.19 -4.45
CA GLU A 106 4.05 21.16 -5.64
C GLU A 106 5.51 21.52 -5.29
N SER A 107 5.73 22.55 -4.48
CA SER A 107 7.06 22.95 -4.01
C SER A 107 7.74 21.84 -3.20
N ARG A 108 6.98 21.12 -2.37
CA ARG A 108 7.50 19.96 -1.63
C ARG A 108 7.94 18.85 -2.58
N TRP A 109 7.12 18.49 -3.57
CA TRP A 109 7.47 17.46 -4.55
C TRP A 109 8.65 17.86 -5.45
N LYS A 110 8.76 19.14 -5.83
CA LYS A 110 9.97 19.67 -6.50
C LYS A 110 11.22 19.41 -5.66
N THR A 111 11.15 19.66 -4.34
CA THR A 111 12.26 19.41 -3.42
C THR A 111 12.59 17.92 -3.31
N ILE A 112 11.59 17.05 -3.21
CA ILE A 112 11.78 15.60 -3.15
C ILE A 112 12.45 15.08 -4.42
N ALA A 113 11.95 15.47 -5.60
CA ALA A 113 12.50 15.06 -6.90
C ALA A 113 13.95 15.50 -7.09
N LEU A 114 14.26 16.76 -6.72
CA LEU A 114 15.61 17.29 -6.78
C LEU A 114 16.55 16.53 -5.84
N THR A 115 16.10 16.25 -4.62
CA THR A 115 16.92 15.57 -3.60
C THR A 115 17.11 14.09 -3.92
N SER A 116 16.12 13.43 -4.54
CA SER A 116 16.24 12.05 -5.02
C SER A 116 17.18 11.89 -6.20
N GLY A 117 17.55 13.01 -6.85
CA GLY A 117 18.32 13.01 -8.09
C GLY A 117 17.50 12.57 -9.30
N SER A 118 16.17 12.59 -9.21
CA SER A 118 15.30 12.32 -10.35
C SER A 118 15.54 13.39 -11.43
N LYS A 119 15.71 12.92 -12.67
CA LYS A 119 15.84 13.79 -13.85
C LYS A 119 14.48 14.12 -14.46
N ASP A 120 13.44 13.46 -13.98
CA ASP A 120 12.09 13.65 -14.47
C ASP A 120 11.52 14.94 -13.90
N LYS A 121 10.95 15.76 -14.79
CA LYS A 121 10.23 16.98 -14.42
C LYS A 121 8.83 16.63 -13.93
N ILE A 122 8.73 15.88 -12.83
CA ILE A 122 7.48 15.27 -12.34
C ILE A 122 6.40 16.27 -11.92
N THR A 123 6.77 17.53 -11.70
CA THR A 123 5.85 18.62 -11.34
C THR A 123 5.59 19.59 -12.49
N GLU A 124 6.24 19.45 -13.64
CA GLU A 124 6.05 20.35 -14.78
C GLU A 124 4.91 19.84 -15.67
N PHE A 125 3.68 20.14 -15.29
CA PHE A 125 2.49 19.70 -16.03
C PHE A 125 2.19 20.63 -17.20
N TYR A 126 2.42 20.13 -18.42
CA TYR A 126 2.07 20.80 -19.67
C TYR A 126 1.28 19.83 -20.58
N PRO A 127 0.00 20.11 -20.89
CA PRO A 127 -0.81 21.26 -20.45
C PRO A 127 -1.05 21.29 -18.93
N ARG A 128 -1.46 22.46 -18.40
CA ARG A 128 -1.78 22.64 -16.98
C ARG A 128 -2.86 21.64 -16.54
N ILE A 129 -2.75 21.15 -15.30
CA ILE A 129 -3.78 20.32 -14.67
C ILE A 129 -5.06 21.14 -14.51
N ILE A 130 -6.17 20.54 -14.90
CA ILE A 130 -7.50 21.11 -14.66
C ILE A 130 -7.94 20.72 -13.25
N VAL A 131 -8.24 21.69 -12.41
CA VAL A 131 -8.76 21.46 -11.05
C VAL A 131 -10.21 21.90 -11.01
N ARG A 132 -11.14 20.96 -10.86
CA ARG A 132 -12.58 21.24 -10.80
C ARG A 132 -13.06 21.23 -9.36
N VAL A 133 -13.54 22.37 -8.88
CA VAL A 133 -14.21 22.49 -7.58
C VAL A 133 -15.71 22.54 -7.76
N ASN A 134 -16.47 21.97 -6.82
CA ASN A 134 -17.93 21.88 -6.91
C ASN A 134 -18.42 21.05 -8.11
N ALA A 135 -17.64 20.05 -8.55
CA ALA A 135 -18.05 19.15 -9.63
C ALA A 135 -19.01 18.05 -9.09
N PRO A 136 -20.29 18.01 -9.51
CA PRO A 136 -21.27 17.11 -8.91
C PRO A 136 -21.15 15.62 -9.30
N TYR A 137 -20.31 15.29 -10.28
CA TYR A 137 -20.16 13.93 -10.87
C TYR A 137 -18.69 13.59 -11.11
N ALA A 138 -18.34 12.30 -11.11
CA ALA A 138 -16.99 11.83 -11.39
C ALA A 138 -16.81 11.53 -12.88
N TYR A 139 -15.62 11.80 -13.38
CA TYR A 139 -15.19 11.46 -14.73
C TYR A 139 -14.32 10.19 -14.74
N SER A 140 -14.31 9.46 -15.86
CA SER A 140 -13.47 8.27 -16.09
C SER A 140 -12.59 8.45 -17.34
N PRO A 141 -11.33 7.96 -17.37
CA PRO A 141 -10.24 8.46 -18.23
C PRO A 141 -10.26 7.99 -19.69
N THR A 142 -11.34 7.39 -20.19
CA THR A 142 -11.37 6.81 -21.55
C THR A 142 -12.65 7.14 -22.31
N GLU A 143 -13.10 8.39 -22.27
CA GLU A 143 -14.31 8.88 -22.97
C GLU A 143 -15.64 8.32 -22.44
N TYR A 144 -16.10 8.77 -21.26
CA TYR A 144 -17.52 8.68 -20.91
C TYR A 144 -17.90 9.71 -19.83
N PHE A 145 -18.90 10.55 -20.12
CA PHE A 145 -19.63 11.31 -19.10
C PHE A 145 -20.76 10.41 -18.58
N ASP A 146 -20.67 9.96 -17.31
CA ASP A 146 -21.77 9.24 -16.66
C ASP A 146 -22.45 10.11 -15.59
N SER A 147 -23.53 10.78 -15.98
CA SER A 147 -24.41 11.50 -15.05
C SER A 147 -25.05 10.61 -13.96
N LYS A 148 -24.88 9.28 -14.03
CA LYS A 148 -25.37 8.33 -13.02
C LYS A 148 -24.37 8.08 -11.89
N VAL A 149 -23.10 8.46 -12.03
CA VAL A 149 -22.07 8.33 -10.99
C VAL A 149 -21.94 9.65 -10.23
N PHE A 150 -22.71 9.78 -9.16
CA PHE A 150 -22.65 10.94 -8.26
C PHE A 150 -21.40 10.88 -7.38
N LEU A 151 -20.58 11.94 -7.41
CA LEU A 151 -19.55 12.11 -6.38
C LEU A 151 -20.21 12.68 -5.13
N LYS A 152 -20.20 11.91 -4.05
CA LYS A 152 -20.69 12.35 -2.74
C LYS A 152 -19.52 12.55 -1.80
N ASN A 153 -19.26 13.81 -1.41
CA ASN A 153 -18.27 14.18 -0.38
C ASN A 153 -16.87 13.53 -0.56
N THR A 154 -16.40 13.43 -1.80
CA THR A 154 -15.11 12.81 -2.13
C THR A 154 -14.34 13.71 -3.07
N ALA A 155 -13.02 13.55 -3.09
CA ALA A 155 -12.20 14.01 -4.19
C ALA A 155 -11.85 12.81 -5.09
N LEU A 156 -11.39 13.12 -6.30
CA LEU A 156 -10.91 12.14 -7.26
C LEU A 156 -9.78 12.76 -8.07
N THR A 157 -8.68 12.04 -8.18
CA THR A 157 -7.60 12.34 -9.11
C THR A 157 -7.73 11.47 -10.35
N ILE A 158 -7.65 12.08 -11.52
CA ILE A 158 -7.40 11.37 -12.76
C ILE A 158 -5.90 11.45 -12.99
N PRO A 159 -5.15 10.38 -12.66
CA PRO A 159 -3.73 10.37 -12.89
C PRO A 159 -3.46 10.45 -14.40
N PRO A 160 -2.29 10.96 -14.81
CA PRO A 160 -1.92 11.05 -16.21
C PRO A 160 -2.02 9.67 -16.88
N SER A 161 -3.03 9.48 -17.74
CA SER A 161 -3.09 8.37 -18.68
C SER A 161 -2.36 8.78 -19.95
N GLU A 162 -1.30 8.05 -20.30
CA GLU A 162 -0.60 8.25 -21.57
C GLU A 162 -1.49 7.72 -22.70
N SER A 163 -2.43 8.54 -23.18
CA SER A 163 -3.10 8.31 -24.46
C SER A 163 -2.60 9.34 -25.46
N ASN A 164 -2.03 8.87 -26.57
CA ASN A 164 -1.58 9.72 -27.69
C ASN A 164 -0.53 10.80 -27.35
N GLY A 165 0.31 10.60 -26.33
CA GLY A 165 1.41 11.51 -26.00
C GLY A 165 0.99 12.89 -25.47
N LYS A 166 -0.25 13.05 -24.99
CA LYS A 166 -0.75 14.28 -24.35
C LYS A 166 -1.30 13.98 -22.96
N TRP A 167 -0.87 14.75 -21.98
CA TRP A 167 -1.28 14.63 -20.58
C TRP A 167 -2.67 15.27 -20.40
N GLN A 168 -3.68 14.52 -19.95
CA GLN A 168 -5.01 15.01 -19.55
C GLN A 168 -5.27 14.69 -18.08
N SER A 169 -4.46 15.27 -17.20
CA SER A 169 -4.62 15.11 -15.74
C SER A 169 -5.63 16.11 -15.20
N GLU A 170 -6.54 15.65 -14.34
CA GLU A 170 -7.48 16.52 -13.64
C GLU A 170 -7.62 16.13 -12.16
N LEU A 171 -7.90 17.13 -11.32
CA LEU A 171 -8.31 16.96 -9.92
C LEU A 171 -9.76 17.38 -9.75
N TRP A 172 -10.56 16.56 -9.09
CA TRP A 172 -11.99 16.79 -8.92
C TRP A 172 -12.32 16.85 -7.43
N PHE A 173 -12.93 17.95 -7.00
CA PHE A 173 -13.43 18.13 -5.64
C PHE A 173 -14.94 18.31 -5.68
N ALA A 174 -15.67 17.33 -5.14
CA ALA A 174 -17.12 17.34 -5.14
C ALA A 174 -17.69 18.48 -4.26
N PRO A 175 -18.86 19.03 -4.60
CA PRO A 175 -19.52 20.00 -3.74
C PRO A 175 -19.98 19.33 -2.45
N LYS A 176 -20.04 20.11 -1.37
CA LYS A 176 -20.68 19.70 -0.12
C LYS A 176 -22.16 19.39 -0.35
N TRP A 177 -22.61 18.21 0.06
CA TRP A 177 -24.03 17.85 -0.04
C TRP A 177 -24.80 18.37 1.19
N ASP A 178 -25.62 19.39 0.99
CA ASP A 178 -26.53 19.94 2.02
C ASP A 178 -27.97 19.50 1.74
N ILE A 179 -28.33 18.25 2.03
CA ILE A 179 -29.74 17.83 2.03
C ILE A 179 -30.27 17.80 3.47
N PRO A 180 -31.31 18.57 3.83
CA PRO A 180 -32.01 18.42 5.08
C PRO A 180 -32.95 17.20 4.99
N VAL A 181 -32.40 15.99 5.12
CA VAL A 181 -33.24 14.80 5.21
C VAL A 181 -33.66 14.63 6.68
N LEU A 182 -34.93 14.92 6.94
CA LEU A 182 -35.61 14.47 8.14
C LEU A 182 -35.44 12.94 8.25
N SER A 183 -34.80 12.49 9.34
CA SER A 183 -34.96 11.15 9.94
C SER A 183 -34.18 9.93 9.43
N THR A 184 -32.93 10.07 8.97
CA THR A 184 -31.97 8.93 8.98
C THR A 184 -30.56 9.37 9.40
N PHE A 185 -30.12 8.94 10.59
CA PHE A 185 -28.74 9.05 11.09
C PHE A 185 -27.81 8.14 10.27
N ALA A 186 -27.51 8.50 9.02
CA ALA A 186 -26.53 7.82 8.19
C ALA A 186 -25.22 8.63 8.16
N PHE A 187 -24.13 7.94 8.49
CA PHE A 187 -22.76 8.38 8.80
C PHE A 187 -21.96 8.95 7.61
N GLU A 188 -22.57 9.71 6.71
CA GLU A 188 -21.82 10.34 5.62
C GLU A 188 -21.02 11.53 6.18
N ARG A 189 -19.68 11.48 6.08
CA ARG A 189 -18.81 12.63 6.37
C ARG A 189 -19.11 13.73 5.34
N ILE A 190 -20.04 14.63 5.65
CA ILE A 190 -20.37 15.78 4.80
C ILE A 190 -19.22 16.78 4.86
N ILE A 191 -18.27 16.67 3.93
CA ILE A 191 -17.04 17.49 3.87
C ILE A 191 -16.87 18.05 2.45
N ASP A 192 -16.53 19.33 2.36
CA ASP A 192 -16.02 19.95 1.12
C ASP A 192 -14.52 19.69 1.04
N THR A 193 -14.10 18.67 0.30
CA THR A 193 -12.70 18.22 0.25
C THR A 193 -11.74 19.28 -0.31
N ALA A 194 -12.23 20.22 -1.12
CA ALA A 194 -11.44 21.36 -1.60
C ALA A 194 -11.10 22.40 -0.49
N THR A 195 -11.73 22.28 0.69
CA THR A 195 -11.39 23.08 1.89
C THR A 195 -10.45 22.36 2.85
N CYS A 196 -10.08 21.11 2.55
CA CYS A 196 -9.24 20.26 3.39
C CYS A 196 -7.82 20.16 2.82
N PRO A 197 -6.82 20.82 3.42
CA PRO A 197 -5.44 20.73 2.93
C PRO A 197 -4.88 19.31 2.89
N ASP A 198 -5.20 18.45 3.86
CA ASP A 198 -4.78 17.05 3.86
C ASP A 198 -5.34 16.26 2.67
N ALA A 199 -6.61 16.46 2.31
CA ALA A 199 -7.19 15.90 1.10
C ALA A 199 -6.54 16.47 -0.18
N ILE A 200 -6.23 17.77 -0.23
CA ILE A 200 -5.53 18.38 -1.37
C ILE A 200 -4.15 17.73 -1.56
N TYR A 201 -3.41 17.50 -0.48
CA TYR A 201 -2.10 16.85 -0.53
C TYR A 201 -2.17 15.39 -0.97
N HIS A 202 -3.18 14.65 -0.47
CA HIS A 202 -3.46 13.29 -0.87
C HIS A 202 -3.73 13.20 -2.39
N GLU A 203 -4.67 14.00 -2.89
CA GLU A 203 -5.05 13.99 -4.31
C GLU A 203 -3.90 14.44 -5.22
N TYR A 204 -3.16 15.48 -4.84
CA TYR A 204 -1.99 15.87 -5.63
C TYR A 204 -0.93 14.76 -5.68
N THR A 205 -0.77 13.99 -4.60
CA THR A 205 0.18 12.88 -4.58
C THR A 205 -0.19 11.81 -5.62
N HIS A 206 -1.48 11.53 -5.83
CA HIS A 206 -1.93 10.63 -6.90
C HIS A 206 -1.51 11.08 -8.31
N LEU A 207 -1.37 12.38 -8.56
CA LEU A 207 -0.85 12.88 -9.85
C LEU A 207 0.60 12.45 -10.08
N ILE A 208 1.40 12.48 -9.03
CA ILE A 208 2.83 12.14 -9.08
C ILE A 208 3.00 10.62 -9.14
N THR A 209 2.36 9.89 -8.23
CA THR A 209 2.52 8.44 -8.12
C THR A 209 1.82 7.68 -9.24
N GLY A 210 0.71 8.21 -9.75
CA GLY A 210 -0.08 7.61 -10.82
C GLY A 210 0.70 7.44 -12.14
N LYS A 211 1.70 8.29 -12.39
CA LYS A 211 2.63 8.15 -13.53
C LYS A 211 3.39 6.82 -13.49
N TYR A 212 3.70 6.31 -12.30
CA TYR A 212 4.55 5.14 -12.11
C TYR A 212 3.75 3.87 -11.81
N LEU A 213 2.69 3.97 -11.00
CA LEU A 213 1.97 2.81 -10.48
C LEU A 213 0.75 2.40 -11.32
N GLY A 214 0.22 3.30 -12.16
CA GLY A 214 -0.94 3.05 -13.02
C GLY A 214 -2.24 2.76 -12.25
N ASN A 215 -3.28 2.31 -12.98
CA ASN A 215 -4.68 2.31 -12.50
C ASN A 215 -5.23 0.95 -12.01
N ASN A 216 -4.42 -0.11 -11.93
CA ASN A 216 -4.88 -1.44 -11.50
C ASN A 216 -5.18 -1.50 -9.98
N ALA A 217 -5.99 -2.46 -9.52
CA ALA A 217 -6.48 -2.49 -8.13
C ALA A 217 -5.38 -2.58 -7.06
N ILE A 218 -4.33 -3.39 -7.32
CA ILE A 218 -3.17 -3.52 -6.44
C ILE A 218 -2.42 -2.17 -6.37
N GLY A 219 -2.20 -1.56 -7.54
CA GLY A 219 -1.65 -0.22 -7.68
C GLY A 219 -2.49 0.83 -6.97
N ARG A 220 -3.82 0.69 -6.90
CA ARG A 220 -4.69 1.59 -6.13
C ARG A 220 -4.44 1.49 -4.64
N SER A 221 -4.42 0.31 -4.03
CA SER A 221 -4.15 0.19 -2.57
C SER A 221 -2.79 0.77 -2.20
N LEU A 222 -1.76 0.50 -3.00
CA LEU A 222 -0.44 1.10 -2.83
C LEU A 222 -0.47 2.63 -3.03
N ALA A 223 -1.11 3.11 -4.08
CA ALA A 223 -1.22 4.54 -4.38
C ALA A 223 -1.96 5.31 -3.28
N GLU A 224 -3.09 4.78 -2.77
CA GLU A 224 -3.82 5.38 -1.64
C GLU A 224 -2.94 5.48 -0.39
N GLY A 225 -2.25 4.38 -0.04
CA GLY A 225 -1.35 4.35 1.11
C GLY A 225 -0.17 5.32 0.97
N LEU A 226 0.35 5.50 -0.24
CA LEU A 226 1.39 6.50 -0.51
C LEU A 226 0.84 7.93 -0.41
N SER A 227 -0.35 8.19 -0.93
CA SER A 227 -1.02 9.50 -0.86
C SER A 227 -1.31 9.91 0.58
N ASP A 228 -1.78 8.98 1.41
CA ASP A 228 -1.94 9.21 2.85
C ASP A 228 -0.59 9.44 3.56
N TYR A 229 0.45 8.65 3.24
CA TYR A 229 1.78 8.87 3.80
C TYR A 229 2.31 10.28 3.49
N TYR A 230 2.24 10.72 2.23
CA TYR A 230 2.78 12.03 1.85
C TYR A 230 1.95 13.19 2.40
N ALA A 231 0.62 13.05 2.47
CA ALA A 231 -0.24 14.03 3.14
C ALA A 231 0.18 14.21 4.61
N ALA A 232 0.43 13.11 5.34
CA ALA A 232 0.93 13.14 6.71
C ALA A 232 2.37 13.69 6.82
N SER A 233 3.23 13.33 5.87
CA SER A 233 4.64 13.73 5.80
C SER A 233 4.80 15.25 5.69
N ILE A 234 3.97 15.91 4.88
CA ILE A 234 4.00 17.37 4.70
C ILE A 234 3.62 18.12 5.97
N LEU A 235 2.66 17.58 6.70
CA LEU A 235 2.23 18.12 7.99
C LEU A 235 3.21 17.77 9.12
N ASP A 236 4.12 16.83 8.87
CA ASP A 236 4.90 16.15 9.89
C ASP A 236 4.01 15.76 11.08
N HIS A 237 2.90 15.08 10.75
CA HIS A 237 1.85 14.73 11.69
C HIS A 237 1.16 13.42 11.27
N PRO A 238 1.08 12.40 12.15
CA PRO A 238 0.56 11.08 11.79
C PRO A 238 -0.97 11.01 11.69
N VAL A 239 -1.69 12.10 11.93
CA VAL A 239 -3.16 12.09 12.02
C VAL A 239 -3.72 12.84 10.82
N LEU A 240 -4.65 12.22 10.10
CA LEU A 240 -5.32 12.81 8.93
C LEU A 240 -6.83 12.80 9.09
N TYR A 241 -7.50 13.61 8.27
CA TYR A 241 -8.96 13.68 8.15
C TYR A 241 -9.66 13.99 9.48
N THR A 242 -9.08 14.91 10.25
CA THR A 242 -9.63 15.38 11.52
C THR A 242 -9.89 16.88 11.49
N HIS A 243 -10.63 17.41 12.48
CA HIS A 243 -10.82 18.85 12.63
C HIS A 243 -9.52 19.68 12.72
N LYS A 244 -8.37 19.05 13.03
CA LYS A 244 -7.06 19.72 13.04
C LYS A 244 -6.45 19.85 11.64
N THR A 245 -6.69 18.86 10.79
CA THR A 245 -6.12 18.75 9.44
C THR A 245 -7.10 19.18 8.34
N CYS A 246 -8.40 19.23 8.67
CA CYS A 246 -9.45 19.85 7.89
C CYS A 246 -10.54 20.44 8.80
N GLU A 247 -10.64 21.77 8.83
CA GLU A 247 -11.62 22.52 9.66
C GLU A 247 -13.08 22.15 9.31
N ALA A 248 -13.37 21.82 8.05
CA ALA A 248 -14.72 21.46 7.60
C ALA A 248 -15.23 20.13 8.19
N VAL A 249 -14.35 19.32 8.78
CA VAL A 249 -14.73 18.10 9.51
C VAL A 249 -15.43 18.47 10.82
N LYS A 250 -16.76 18.50 10.80
CA LYS A 250 -17.56 18.73 12.01
C LYS A 250 -17.37 17.57 13.00
N ARG A 251 -17.15 17.91 14.28
CA ARG A 251 -16.94 17.04 15.46
C ARG A 251 -17.97 15.91 15.71
N GLN A 252 -18.93 15.68 14.83
CA GLN A 252 -20.03 14.76 15.08
C GLN A 252 -19.66 13.31 14.74
N LEU A 253 -19.64 12.51 15.82
CA LEU A 253 -19.83 11.05 15.89
C LEU A 253 -18.63 10.15 15.56
N LEU A 254 -17.95 9.67 16.63
CA LEU A 254 -17.38 8.32 16.79
C LEU A 254 -16.56 7.69 15.65
N VAL A 255 -16.05 8.44 14.67
CA VAL A 255 -15.13 7.87 13.68
C VAL A 255 -13.73 7.85 14.27
N SER A 256 -13.11 6.67 14.31
CA SER A 256 -11.70 6.52 14.64
C SER A 256 -10.88 7.48 13.76
N THR A 257 -10.13 8.38 14.39
CA THR A 257 -9.15 9.23 13.70
C THR A 257 -8.23 8.35 12.87
N PHE A 258 -8.05 8.65 11.58
CA PHE A 258 -7.08 7.95 10.73
C PHE A 258 -5.68 8.34 11.22
N ARG A 259 -4.94 7.36 11.73
CA ARG A 259 -3.68 7.56 12.44
C ARG A 259 -2.66 6.57 11.93
N LEU A 260 -1.56 7.09 11.39
CA LEU A 260 -0.44 6.33 10.85
C LEU A 260 0.54 5.86 11.93
N ASP A 261 0.40 6.37 13.16
CA ASP A 261 1.22 6.01 14.32
C ASP A 261 0.58 4.95 15.22
N ARG A 262 -0.50 4.30 14.73
CA ARG A 262 -1.11 3.19 15.45
C ARG A 262 -0.34 1.89 15.19
N GLU A 263 -0.44 0.97 16.15
CA GLU A 263 -0.01 -0.40 15.95
C GLU A 263 -0.75 -1.00 14.76
N ILE A 264 0.01 -1.63 13.88
CA ILE A 264 -0.52 -2.38 12.73
C ILE A 264 -0.21 -3.86 12.91
N GLY A 265 -1.08 -4.70 12.35
CA GLY A 265 -0.97 -6.15 12.46
C GLY A 265 0.11 -6.74 11.54
N LEU A 266 -0.10 -8.00 11.15
CA LEU A 266 0.69 -8.64 10.12
C LEU A 266 0.13 -8.30 8.74
N TYR A 267 1.02 -8.20 7.75
CA TYR A 267 0.64 -8.05 6.36
C TYR A 267 -0.25 -9.22 5.92
N ASP A 268 -1.40 -8.87 5.35
CA ASP A 268 -2.30 -9.78 4.68
C ASP A 268 -2.38 -9.39 3.21
N SER A 269 -2.09 -10.33 2.32
CA SER A 269 -2.23 -10.13 0.86
C SER A 269 -3.62 -9.66 0.44
N SER A 270 -4.66 -9.90 1.26
CA SER A 270 -6.02 -9.42 0.98
C SER A 270 -6.15 -7.88 1.04
N ILE A 271 -5.23 -7.20 1.74
CA ILE A 271 -5.13 -5.73 1.81
C ILE A 271 -4.88 -5.11 0.42
N GLU A 272 -4.20 -5.86 -0.46
CA GLU A 272 -3.91 -5.42 -1.82
C GLU A 272 -5.02 -5.74 -2.83
N SER A 273 -5.93 -6.67 -2.48
CA SER A 273 -7.04 -7.08 -3.36
C SER A 273 -8.37 -6.38 -3.05
N ASP A 274 -8.60 -6.01 -1.80
CA ASP A 274 -9.85 -5.40 -1.34
C ASP A 274 -9.61 -3.96 -0.86
N PHE A 275 -10.12 -2.97 -1.60
CA PHE A 275 -10.26 -1.55 -1.21
C PHE A 275 -11.14 -1.35 0.05
N LYS A 276 -11.38 -2.39 0.87
CA LYS A 276 -12.35 -2.35 1.97
C LYS A 276 -11.84 -2.93 3.29
N LYS A 277 -10.65 -3.53 3.34
CA LYS A 277 -10.23 -4.30 4.53
C LYS A 277 -9.21 -3.63 5.44
N ASP A 278 -8.21 -2.90 4.92
CA ASP A 278 -7.26 -2.17 5.78
C ASP A 278 -6.47 -1.08 5.03
N PHE A 279 -6.98 0.15 5.03
CA PHE A 279 -6.26 1.31 4.47
C PHE A 279 -5.11 1.81 5.33
N ALA A 280 -5.00 1.35 6.59
CA ALA A 280 -4.03 1.88 7.53
C ALA A 280 -2.68 1.17 7.43
N PHE A 281 -2.63 -0.09 6.99
CA PHE A 281 -1.40 -0.89 7.00
C PHE A 281 -0.22 -0.24 6.26
N ILE A 282 -0.37 0.01 4.96
CA ILE A 282 0.69 0.59 4.11
C ILE A 282 1.16 1.95 4.63
N PRO A 283 0.28 2.97 4.82
CA PRO A 283 0.73 4.28 5.26
C PRO A 283 1.33 4.26 6.68
N SER A 284 0.84 3.41 7.58
CA SER A 284 1.41 3.29 8.93
C SER A 284 2.78 2.61 8.92
N LEU A 285 3.00 1.59 8.07
CA LEU A 285 4.31 0.97 7.92
C LEU A 285 5.33 1.99 7.39
N LEU A 286 4.94 2.78 6.38
CA LEU A 286 5.78 3.86 5.84
C LEU A 286 6.03 4.96 6.87
N TRP A 287 5.07 5.24 7.74
CA TRP A 287 5.27 6.17 8.86
C TRP A 287 6.26 5.64 9.89
N GLN A 288 6.18 4.36 10.28
CA GLN A 288 7.17 3.74 11.15
C GLN A 288 8.57 3.74 10.52
N TYR A 289 8.65 3.41 9.23
CA TYR A 289 9.88 3.55 8.45
C TYR A 289 10.46 4.96 8.54
N ARG A 290 9.63 5.99 8.35
CA ARG A 290 10.00 7.41 8.50
C ARG A 290 10.54 7.74 9.89
N GLN A 291 9.93 7.22 10.95
CA GLN A 291 10.40 7.47 12.32
C GLN A 291 11.82 6.92 12.57
N VAL A 292 12.21 5.87 11.85
CA VAL A 292 13.54 5.26 12.01
C VAL A 292 14.58 5.91 11.10
N VAL A 293 14.27 6.20 9.83
CA VAL A 293 15.24 6.75 8.86
C VAL A 293 15.32 8.28 8.85
N GLY A 294 14.30 8.96 9.38
CA GLY A 294 14.17 10.42 9.35
C GLY A 294 13.37 10.93 8.14
N GLY A 295 12.70 12.08 8.31
CA GLY A 295 11.68 12.56 7.38
C GLY A 295 12.15 12.82 5.94
N GLU A 296 13.26 13.54 5.78
CA GLU A 296 13.80 13.86 4.45
C GLU A 296 14.21 12.59 3.70
N LEU A 297 14.99 11.72 4.36
CA LEU A 297 15.48 10.49 3.75
C LEU A 297 14.32 9.57 3.40
N ALA A 298 13.29 9.48 4.26
CA ALA A 298 12.12 8.65 4.01
C ALA A 298 11.35 9.09 2.76
N ASP A 299 11.06 10.39 2.63
CA ASP A 299 10.34 10.91 1.46
C ASP A 299 11.13 10.65 0.17
N VAL A 300 12.46 10.81 0.22
CA VAL A 300 13.33 10.56 -0.93
C VAL A 300 13.35 9.09 -1.32
N THR A 301 13.57 8.18 -0.37
CA THR A 301 13.73 6.75 -0.67
C THR A 301 12.40 6.09 -1.01
N ILE A 302 11.29 6.54 -0.42
CA ILE A 302 9.94 6.12 -0.81
C ILE A 302 9.67 6.60 -2.24
N PHE A 303 9.96 7.86 -2.59
CA PHE A 303 9.79 8.33 -3.96
C PHE A 303 10.66 7.54 -4.95
N GLN A 304 11.94 7.33 -4.65
CA GLN A 304 12.80 6.47 -5.47
C GLN A 304 12.24 5.04 -5.59
N ALA A 305 11.59 4.52 -4.55
CA ALA A 305 10.94 3.21 -4.63
C ALA A 305 9.74 3.23 -5.60
N ILE A 306 8.92 4.28 -5.57
CA ILE A 306 7.80 4.48 -6.51
C ILE A 306 8.32 4.53 -7.94
N GLU A 307 9.36 5.34 -8.22
CA GLU A 307 9.93 5.48 -9.57
C GLU A 307 10.48 4.16 -10.14
N ASN A 308 10.91 3.24 -9.27
CA ASN A 308 11.52 1.97 -9.66
C ASN A 308 10.59 0.76 -9.49
N THR A 309 9.31 0.97 -9.14
CA THR A 309 8.29 -0.07 -9.04
C THR A 309 7.43 -0.06 -10.30
N SER A 310 7.15 -1.23 -10.87
CA SER A 310 6.40 -1.34 -12.13
C SER A 310 4.89 -1.25 -11.91
N VAL A 311 4.15 -0.86 -12.94
CA VAL A 311 2.68 -0.88 -12.93
C VAL A 311 2.17 -2.30 -12.67
N GLY A 312 1.47 -2.49 -11.55
CA GLY A 312 0.87 -3.79 -11.17
C GLY A 312 1.73 -4.65 -10.26
N ASP A 313 2.93 -4.17 -9.92
CA ASP A 313 3.72 -4.73 -8.84
C ASP A 313 2.97 -4.56 -7.51
N ARG A 314 3.14 -5.53 -6.62
CA ARG A 314 2.50 -5.54 -5.31
C ARG A 314 3.26 -4.67 -4.32
N PHE A 315 2.58 -4.32 -3.23
CA PHE A 315 3.27 -3.68 -2.12
C PHE A 315 4.33 -4.63 -1.54
N PHE A 316 3.99 -5.90 -1.37
CA PHE A 316 4.94 -6.93 -0.99
C PHE A 316 4.87 -8.13 -1.96
N PRO A 317 6.02 -8.63 -2.48
CA PRO A 317 7.39 -8.25 -2.13
C PRO A 317 8.02 -7.09 -2.93
N GLU A 318 7.44 -6.69 -4.05
CA GLU A 318 8.12 -5.86 -5.06
C GLU A 318 8.46 -4.46 -4.54
N PHE A 319 7.47 -3.71 -4.06
CA PHE A 319 7.69 -2.35 -3.54
C PHE A 319 8.59 -2.35 -2.30
N ILE A 320 8.37 -3.26 -1.32
CA ILE A 320 9.24 -3.40 -0.14
C ILE A 320 10.70 -3.66 -0.52
N ASN A 321 10.95 -4.55 -1.48
CA ASN A 321 12.30 -4.83 -1.93
C ASN A 321 12.96 -3.62 -2.60
N THR A 322 12.18 -2.85 -3.35
CA THR A 322 12.62 -1.62 -3.98
C THR A 322 12.89 -0.53 -2.94
N LEU A 323 12.05 -0.40 -1.90
CA LEU A 323 12.23 0.52 -0.78
C LEU A 323 13.54 0.28 -0.03
N SER A 324 13.81 -0.96 0.39
CA SER A 324 15.07 -1.30 1.07
C SER A 324 16.28 -1.09 0.15
N THR A 325 16.13 -1.35 -1.16
CA THR A 325 17.19 -1.11 -2.14
C THR A 325 17.47 0.39 -2.35
N SER A 326 16.43 1.23 -2.41
CA SER A 326 16.55 2.69 -2.53
C SER A 326 17.23 3.27 -1.30
N LEU A 327 16.81 2.85 -0.10
CA LEU A 327 17.45 3.24 1.15
C LEU A 327 18.94 2.88 1.17
N TYR A 328 19.26 1.63 0.82
CA TYR A 328 20.64 1.17 0.75
C TYR A 328 21.49 2.03 -0.18
N LYS A 329 21.00 2.27 -1.40
CA LYS A 329 21.73 3.05 -2.41
C LYS A 329 21.95 4.49 -1.96
N GLU A 330 20.92 5.13 -1.41
CA GLU A 330 20.98 6.53 -0.98
C GLU A 330 21.93 6.71 0.21
N LEU A 331 21.86 5.83 1.20
CA LEU A 331 22.80 5.85 2.33
C LEU A 331 24.22 5.46 1.93
N LYS A 332 24.39 4.50 1.03
CA LYS A 332 25.72 4.11 0.54
C LYS A 332 26.40 5.30 -0.13
N LYS A 333 25.65 6.10 -0.89
CA LYS A 333 26.12 7.34 -1.51
C LYS A 333 26.48 8.42 -0.49
N ARG A 334 25.68 8.60 0.57
CA ARG A 334 25.86 9.68 1.57
C ARG A 334 26.87 9.35 2.67
N ASN A 335 26.90 8.10 3.13
CA ASN A 335 27.54 7.71 4.39
C ASN A 335 28.40 6.44 4.28
N GLY A 336 28.45 5.80 3.11
CA GLY A 336 29.22 4.58 2.88
C GLY A 336 28.44 3.28 3.16
N GLU A 337 29.06 2.17 2.78
CA GLU A 337 28.43 0.85 2.71
C GLU A 337 28.03 0.27 4.06
N GLN A 338 28.85 0.47 5.10
CA GLN A 338 28.58 -0.04 6.44
C GLN A 338 27.30 0.58 7.01
N VAL A 339 27.21 1.92 6.99
CA VAL A 339 26.04 2.66 7.49
C VAL A 339 24.77 2.28 6.72
N ALA A 340 24.88 2.11 5.40
CA ALA A 340 23.77 1.67 4.57
C ALA A 340 23.28 0.27 4.96
N THR A 341 24.20 -0.66 5.19
CA THR A 341 23.89 -2.03 5.60
C THR A 341 23.24 -2.05 6.98
N ASP A 342 23.83 -1.36 7.95
CA ASP A 342 23.34 -1.30 9.33
C ASP A 342 21.95 -0.68 9.41
N MET A 343 21.70 0.41 8.67
CA MET A 343 20.39 1.05 8.66
C MET A 343 19.33 0.19 7.98
N VAL A 344 19.64 -0.43 6.83
CA VAL A 344 18.70 -1.34 6.18
C VAL A 344 18.38 -2.50 7.11
N GLN A 345 19.38 -3.11 7.74
CA GLN A 345 19.16 -4.20 8.69
C GLN A 345 18.29 -3.76 9.88
N LYS A 346 18.53 -2.56 10.42
CA LYS A 346 17.69 -1.98 11.46
C LYS A 346 16.24 -1.82 11.01
N ILE A 347 15.99 -1.34 9.78
CA ILE A 347 14.64 -1.20 9.23
C ILE A 347 13.96 -2.55 9.05
N GLU A 348 14.70 -3.53 8.52
CA GLU A 348 14.19 -4.89 8.40
C GLU A 348 13.73 -5.42 9.76
N ASP A 349 14.56 -5.29 10.80
CA ASP A 349 14.30 -5.90 12.11
C ASP A 349 13.26 -5.14 12.95
N SER A 350 13.22 -3.81 12.84
CA SER A 350 12.35 -2.97 13.68
C SER A 350 11.03 -2.56 13.03
N VAL A 351 10.93 -2.61 11.70
CA VAL A 351 9.74 -2.15 10.97
C VAL A 351 9.17 -3.26 10.10
N LEU A 352 9.97 -3.90 9.24
CA LEU A 352 9.42 -4.79 8.22
C LEU A 352 9.04 -6.17 8.79
N ILE A 353 10.01 -6.86 9.38
CA ILE A 353 9.85 -8.23 9.91
C ILE A 353 8.72 -8.32 10.94
N PRO A 354 8.58 -7.41 11.93
CA PRO A 354 7.49 -7.45 12.90
C PRO A 354 6.10 -7.45 12.27
N HIS A 355 5.96 -6.89 11.07
CA HIS A 355 4.70 -6.81 10.32
C HIS A 355 4.61 -7.83 9.19
N GLY A 356 5.49 -8.85 9.19
CA GLY A 356 5.43 -9.95 8.24
C GLY A 356 5.83 -9.58 6.80
N VAL A 357 6.58 -8.49 6.63
CA VAL A 357 7.17 -8.12 5.33
C VAL A 357 8.69 -8.12 5.44
N TYR A 358 9.38 -8.30 4.32
CA TYR A 358 10.85 -8.36 4.31
C TYR A 358 11.39 -8.07 2.91
N SER A 359 12.64 -7.64 2.81
CA SER A 359 13.28 -7.47 1.51
C SER A 359 14.29 -8.57 1.20
N LYS A 360 15.00 -8.45 0.07
CA LYS A 360 16.17 -9.28 -0.23
C LYS A 360 17.26 -9.21 0.84
N TYR A 361 17.35 -8.13 1.62
CA TYR A 361 18.36 -7.97 2.67
C TYR A 361 18.08 -8.91 3.86
N SER A 362 16.81 -9.18 4.12
CA SER A 362 16.36 -10.14 5.14
C SER A 362 16.23 -11.57 4.64
N ARG A 363 16.49 -11.84 3.35
CA ARG A 363 16.41 -13.22 2.81
C ARG A 363 17.32 -14.19 3.54
N LYS A 364 18.42 -13.75 4.16
CA LYS A 364 19.26 -14.63 4.99
C LYS A 364 18.55 -15.10 6.27
N LYS A 365 17.59 -14.32 6.77
CA LYS A 365 16.82 -14.61 7.98
C LYS A 365 15.59 -15.49 7.72
N ILE A 366 15.34 -15.98 6.51
CA ILE A 366 14.19 -16.86 6.23
C ILE A 366 14.60 -18.33 6.36
N VAL A 367 13.64 -19.20 6.72
CA VAL A 367 13.90 -20.64 6.86
C VAL A 367 14.50 -21.31 5.60
N PHE A 368 14.14 -20.82 4.41
CA PHE A 368 14.66 -21.33 3.13
C PHE A 368 16.12 -20.96 2.85
N SER A 369 16.71 -20.00 3.57
CA SER A 369 18.13 -19.67 3.43
C SER A 369 19.04 -20.79 3.94
N PHE A 370 18.58 -21.51 4.97
CA PHE A 370 19.32 -22.59 5.63
C PHE A 370 19.32 -23.89 4.82
N PHE A 371 18.36 -24.06 3.90
CA PHE A 371 18.26 -25.27 3.10
C PHE A 371 19.46 -25.45 2.18
N PRO A 372 19.95 -26.69 2.00
CA PRO A 372 21.07 -26.96 1.11
C PRO A 372 20.86 -26.33 -0.28
N LYS A 373 21.93 -25.84 -0.92
CA LYS A 373 21.83 -25.26 -2.28
C LYS A 373 22.36 -26.20 -3.35
N THR A 374 22.36 -27.50 -3.07
CA THR A 374 22.89 -28.56 -3.92
C THR A 374 21.90 -29.71 -4.05
N SER A 375 22.14 -30.58 -5.01
CA SER A 375 21.45 -31.87 -5.05
C SER A 375 22.13 -32.84 -4.08
N ILE A 376 21.36 -33.52 -3.25
CA ILE A 376 21.87 -34.47 -2.24
C ILE A 376 21.32 -35.85 -2.53
N LYS A 377 22.21 -36.84 -2.63
CA LYS A 377 21.85 -38.25 -2.75
C LYS A 377 22.03 -38.94 -1.42
N VAL A 378 21.01 -39.69 -1.00
CA VAL A 378 21.04 -40.49 0.23
C VAL A 378 20.59 -41.92 -0.08
N PRO A 379 21.26 -42.94 0.47
CA PRO A 379 20.78 -44.32 0.40
C PRO A 379 19.38 -44.44 1.03
N ASN A 380 18.53 -45.27 0.44
CA ASN A 380 17.22 -45.54 1.03
C ASN A 380 17.34 -46.62 2.11
N SER A 381 16.84 -46.34 3.31
CA SER A 381 16.88 -47.25 4.46
C SER A 381 15.79 -48.32 4.44
N ASP A 382 14.89 -48.35 3.46
CA ASP A 382 13.79 -49.31 3.39
C ASP A 382 14.24 -50.68 2.85
N GLU A 383 14.39 -51.65 3.76
CA GLU A 383 14.87 -53.01 3.47
C GLU A 383 14.08 -53.72 2.37
N LYS A 384 12.75 -53.60 2.36
CA LYS A 384 11.90 -54.22 1.33
C LYS A 384 12.20 -53.67 -0.06
N SER A 385 12.39 -52.36 -0.19
CA SER A 385 12.79 -51.78 -1.46
C SER A 385 14.19 -52.20 -1.91
N ASN A 386 15.09 -52.51 -0.98
CA ASN A 386 16.40 -53.08 -1.33
C ASN A 386 16.29 -54.48 -1.96
N GLU A 387 15.32 -55.30 -1.54
CA GLU A 387 15.12 -56.66 -2.07
C GLU A 387 14.88 -56.67 -3.58
N PHE A 388 14.09 -55.71 -4.11
CA PHE A 388 13.80 -55.63 -5.54
C PHE A 388 14.61 -54.57 -6.30
N CYS A 389 15.26 -53.63 -5.60
CA CYS A 389 16.18 -52.67 -6.22
C CYS A 389 17.60 -53.21 -6.39
N GLY A 390 18.00 -54.33 -5.76
CA GLY A 390 19.20 -55.12 -6.09
C GLY A 390 20.55 -54.40 -6.00
N VAL A 391 20.83 -53.45 -6.92
CA VAL A 391 22.12 -52.76 -7.08
C VAL A 391 22.08 -51.31 -6.58
N LYS A 392 20.96 -50.60 -6.79
CA LYS A 392 20.87 -49.17 -6.49
C LYS A 392 19.51 -48.78 -5.94
N ASN A 393 19.47 -48.25 -4.72
CA ASN A 393 18.27 -47.70 -4.08
C ASN A 393 18.62 -46.40 -3.35
N GLU A 394 18.36 -45.25 -3.98
CA GLU A 394 18.74 -43.93 -3.47
C GLU A 394 17.64 -42.91 -3.67
N LEU A 395 17.53 -41.95 -2.74
CA LEU A 395 16.76 -40.74 -2.93
C LEU A 395 17.69 -39.61 -3.37
N GLU A 396 17.32 -38.91 -4.44
CA GLU A 396 18.05 -37.76 -4.97
C GLU A 396 17.22 -36.50 -4.80
N PHE A 397 17.54 -35.69 -3.79
CA PHE A 397 16.86 -34.46 -3.43
C PHE A 397 17.45 -33.24 -4.15
N TYR A 398 16.61 -32.39 -4.72
CA TYR A 398 17.00 -31.17 -5.44
C TYR A 398 16.77 -29.92 -4.58
N TRP A 399 17.59 -29.73 -3.56
CA TRP A 399 17.40 -28.62 -2.62
C TRP A 399 17.68 -27.23 -3.20
N LYS A 400 18.54 -27.16 -4.23
CA LYS A 400 18.85 -25.93 -4.95
C LYS A 400 17.62 -25.20 -5.52
N ASP A 401 16.54 -25.95 -5.80
CA ASP A 401 15.31 -25.43 -6.39
C ASP A 401 14.29 -24.98 -5.33
N VAL A 402 14.59 -25.18 -4.03
CA VAL A 402 13.69 -24.79 -2.94
C VAL A 402 13.95 -23.33 -2.55
N SER A 403 12.93 -22.50 -2.75
CA SER A 403 12.95 -21.08 -2.38
C SER A 403 11.61 -20.65 -1.80
N LEU A 404 11.49 -19.36 -1.54
CA LEU A 404 10.22 -18.73 -1.18
C LEU A 404 9.19 -18.84 -2.32
N GLU A 405 9.64 -18.54 -3.54
CA GLU A 405 8.82 -18.52 -4.75
C GLU A 405 8.42 -19.94 -5.15
N GLU A 406 9.29 -20.90 -4.87
CA GLU A 406 9.07 -22.32 -5.13
C GLU A 406 9.35 -23.17 -3.89
N PRO A 407 8.41 -23.20 -2.92
CA PRO A 407 8.56 -23.92 -1.65
C PRO A 407 8.29 -25.43 -1.81
N THR A 408 8.85 -26.02 -2.87
CA THR A 408 8.64 -27.41 -3.26
C THR A 408 9.97 -28.13 -3.39
N LEU A 409 10.23 -29.09 -2.49
CA LEU A 409 11.38 -29.97 -2.61
C LEU A 409 11.06 -31.11 -3.58
N ARG A 410 11.68 -31.08 -4.75
CA ARG A 410 11.61 -32.17 -5.74
C ARG A 410 12.66 -33.23 -5.42
N PHE A 411 12.32 -34.48 -5.67
CA PHE A 411 13.30 -35.57 -5.57
C PHE A 411 12.91 -36.78 -6.40
N TYR A 412 13.91 -37.59 -6.75
CA TYR A 412 13.68 -38.91 -7.36
C TYR A 412 13.91 -40.01 -6.34
N TRP A 413 13.02 -40.99 -6.32
CA TRP A 413 13.34 -42.32 -5.78
C TRP A 413 13.92 -43.17 -6.91
N ASN A 414 15.22 -43.40 -6.87
CA ASN A 414 15.94 -44.20 -7.85
C ASN A 414 16.02 -45.66 -7.38
N CYS A 415 15.74 -46.58 -8.29
CA CYS A 415 15.85 -48.02 -8.12
C CYS A 415 16.42 -48.63 -9.41
N ASN A 416 17.69 -49.02 -9.40
CA ASN A 416 18.42 -49.39 -10.62
C ASN A 416 18.31 -48.31 -11.72
N GLN A 417 17.69 -48.65 -12.86
CA GLN A 417 17.48 -47.74 -14.00
C GLN A 417 16.15 -46.96 -13.92
N VAL A 418 15.32 -47.28 -12.93
CA VAL A 418 13.97 -46.73 -12.76
C VAL A 418 13.99 -45.56 -11.79
N LYS A 419 13.21 -44.52 -12.08
CA LYS A 419 13.08 -43.32 -11.24
C LYS A 419 11.62 -42.94 -11.04
N ILE A 420 11.20 -42.78 -9.80
CA ILE A 420 9.89 -42.24 -9.45
C ILE A 420 10.04 -40.77 -9.03
N PRO A 421 9.45 -39.82 -9.76
CA PRO A 421 9.47 -38.42 -9.39
C PRO A 421 8.49 -38.12 -8.25
N MET A 422 8.99 -37.50 -7.19
CA MET A 422 8.22 -37.14 -6.00
C MET A 422 8.47 -35.69 -5.60
N VAL A 423 7.53 -35.12 -4.84
CA VAL A 423 7.60 -33.74 -4.35
C VAL A 423 7.17 -33.68 -2.90
N ILE A 424 7.80 -32.78 -2.14
CA ILE A 424 7.32 -32.33 -0.83
C ILE A 424 6.96 -30.86 -0.98
N GLN A 425 5.67 -30.56 -0.93
CA GLN A 425 5.17 -29.18 -0.92
C GLN A 425 5.17 -28.69 0.53
N ILE A 426 6.03 -27.72 0.84
CA ILE A 426 6.17 -27.19 2.21
C ILE A 426 4.96 -26.29 2.51
N GLU A 427 4.24 -26.58 3.60
CA GLU A 427 3.00 -25.89 3.96
C GLU A 427 3.26 -24.53 4.60
N GLN A 428 4.30 -24.42 5.42
CA GLN A 428 4.77 -23.13 5.97
C GLN A 428 5.73 -22.47 4.99
N SER A 429 5.30 -22.36 3.73
CA SER A 429 5.98 -21.58 2.71
C SER A 429 6.05 -20.10 3.05
N ASN A 430 5.20 -19.63 3.96
CA ASN A 430 5.19 -18.25 4.42
C ASN A 430 6.30 -18.02 5.46
N PRO A 431 7.40 -17.31 5.11
CA PRO A 431 8.53 -17.11 6.01
C PRO A 431 8.20 -16.27 7.23
N ILE A 432 7.06 -15.57 7.22
CA ILE A 432 6.56 -14.78 8.35
C ILE A 432 6.54 -15.62 9.63
N HIS A 433 6.12 -16.88 9.55
CA HIS A 433 6.09 -17.75 10.73
C HIS A 433 7.48 -17.99 11.31
N TYR A 434 8.49 -18.16 10.47
CA TYR A 434 9.86 -18.34 10.94
C TYR A 434 10.46 -17.04 11.48
N LEU A 435 10.21 -15.93 10.79
CA LEU A 435 10.74 -14.62 11.17
C LEU A 435 10.16 -14.10 12.49
N LEU A 436 8.92 -14.47 12.81
CA LEU A 436 8.22 -14.03 14.03
C LEU A 436 8.28 -15.07 15.16
N ASP A 437 8.37 -16.37 14.84
CA ASP A 437 8.40 -17.42 15.86
C ASP A 437 9.84 -17.79 16.23
N SER A 438 10.31 -17.19 17.33
CA SER A 438 11.59 -17.51 17.98
C SER A 438 11.79 -18.99 18.36
N ASN A 439 10.73 -19.82 18.33
CA ASN A 439 10.77 -21.23 18.74
C ASN A 439 10.42 -22.20 17.61
N LEU A 440 10.55 -21.80 16.34
CA LEU A 440 10.21 -22.69 15.23
C LEU A 440 11.18 -23.90 15.15
N ARG A 441 10.77 -25.02 15.75
CA ARG A 441 11.57 -26.28 15.77
C ARG A 441 11.42 -27.13 14.51
N PHE A 442 10.36 -26.92 13.73
CA PHE A 442 10.15 -27.63 12.48
C PHE A 442 9.19 -26.89 11.56
N ILE A 443 9.24 -27.23 10.26
CA ILE A 443 8.15 -26.94 9.33
C ILE A 443 7.45 -28.19 8.79
N ASN A 444 6.19 -28.07 8.39
CA ASN A 444 5.38 -29.10 7.77
C ASN A 444 5.47 -29.05 6.24
N GLY A 445 5.27 -30.20 5.61
CA GLY A 445 5.11 -30.34 4.18
C GLY A 445 4.27 -31.56 3.81
N LYS A 446 3.79 -31.61 2.57
CA LYS A 446 3.01 -32.71 2.01
C LYS A 446 3.81 -33.46 0.95
N LEU A 447 4.12 -34.72 1.21
CA LEU A 447 4.68 -35.63 0.23
C LEU A 447 3.61 -36.02 -0.80
N ARG A 448 3.95 -35.99 -2.08
CA ARG A 448 3.13 -36.42 -3.23
C ARG A 448 4.00 -37.00 -4.34
N PHE A 449 3.38 -37.71 -5.28
CA PHE A 449 3.99 -37.92 -6.60
C PHE A 449 4.04 -36.61 -7.37
N ALA A 450 5.06 -36.41 -8.20
CA ALA A 450 5.23 -35.18 -8.98
C ALA A 450 4.26 -35.03 -10.16
N SER A 451 3.54 -36.10 -10.52
CA SER A 451 2.61 -36.15 -11.65
C SER A 451 1.29 -36.80 -11.25
N LEU A 452 0.18 -36.30 -11.81
CA LEU A 452 -1.14 -36.91 -11.68
C LEU A 452 -1.23 -38.27 -12.39
N SER A 453 -0.29 -38.57 -13.30
CA SER A 453 -0.20 -39.84 -14.05
C SER A 453 1.03 -40.66 -13.63
N ALA A 454 1.44 -40.55 -12.36
CA ALA A 454 2.60 -41.23 -11.83
C ALA A 454 2.50 -42.77 -11.86
N ASP A 455 1.32 -43.34 -12.07
CA ASP A 455 1.09 -44.78 -12.28
C ASP A 455 1.55 -45.29 -13.65
N LYS A 456 1.83 -44.38 -14.60
CA LYS A 456 2.23 -44.70 -15.96
C LYS A 456 3.77 -44.62 -16.10
N PRO A 457 4.47 -45.75 -16.31
CA PRO A 457 5.90 -45.72 -16.57
C PRO A 457 6.20 -45.02 -17.91
N ASN A 458 7.43 -44.52 -18.06
CA ASN A 458 7.90 -43.98 -19.33
C ASN A 458 7.90 -45.10 -20.41
N PRO A 459 7.20 -44.93 -21.54
CA PRO A 459 7.07 -45.96 -22.56
C PRO A 459 8.40 -46.31 -23.25
N LYS A 460 9.43 -45.46 -23.10
CA LYS A 460 10.78 -45.71 -23.63
C LYS A 460 11.61 -46.71 -22.80
N LEU A 461 11.15 -47.11 -21.62
CA LEU A 461 11.82 -48.11 -20.79
C LEU A 461 11.59 -49.52 -21.33
N SER A 462 12.54 -50.44 -21.09
CA SER A 462 12.34 -51.87 -21.34
C SER A 462 11.16 -52.42 -20.53
N GLU A 463 10.55 -53.51 -20.99
CA GLU A 463 9.40 -54.14 -20.31
C GLU A 463 9.70 -54.50 -18.85
N GLU A 464 10.89 -55.04 -18.58
CA GLU A 464 11.38 -55.31 -17.23
C GLU A 464 11.43 -54.06 -16.35
N ASN A 465 11.96 -52.95 -16.88
CA ASN A 465 12.04 -51.67 -16.16
C ASN A 465 10.66 -51.01 -15.98
N GLN A 466 9.73 -51.21 -16.92
CA GLN A 466 8.34 -50.77 -16.76
C GLN A 466 7.64 -51.55 -15.66
N ASN A 467 7.87 -52.86 -15.57
CA ASN A 467 7.34 -53.70 -14.50
C ASN A 467 7.92 -53.32 -13.14
N LEU A 468 9.24 -53.09 -13.06
CA LEU A 468 9.90 -52.60 -11.85
C LEU A 468 9.34 -51.23 -11.42
N TYR A 469 9.12 -50.30 -12.35
CA TYR A 469 8.48 -49.01 -12.06
C TYR A 469 7.10 -49.18 -11.43
N ARG A 470 6.25 -50.04 -11.99
CA ARG A 470 4.90 -50.27 -11.45
C ARG A 470 4.94 -50.89 -10.06
N GLN A 471 5.84 -51.86 -9.84
CA GLN A 471 6.04 -52.47 -8.52
C GLN A 471 6.47 -51.41 -7.50
N MET A 472 7.47 -50.59 -7.83
CA MET A 472 7.89 -49.50 -6.98
C MET A 472 6.77 -48.49 -6.71
N TYR A 473 6.03 -48.07 -7.75
CA TYR A 473 4.95 -47.10 -7.62
C TYR A 473 3.88 -47.60 -6.64
N GLN A 474 3.45 -48.86 -6.78
CA GLN A 474 2.48 -49.45 -5.85
C GLN A 474 3.06 -49.57 -4.45
N TYR A 475 4.32 -49.98 -4.32
CA TYR A 475 4.98 -50.07 -3.02
C TYR A 475 5.03 -48.71 -2.31
N VAL A 476 5.47 -47.66 -3.00
CA VAL A 476 5.47 -46.29 -2.48
C VAL A 476 4.07 -45.87 -2.08
N LYS A 477 3.08 -46.12 -2.95
CA LYS A 477 1.68 -45.77 -2.72
C LYS A 477 1.08 -46.42 -1.49
N GLU A 478 1.30 -47.71 -1.30
CA GLU A 478 0.69 -48.48 -0.22
C GLU A 478 1.36 -48.24 1.14
N ASN A 479 2.66 -47.93 1.14
CA ASN A 479 3.45 -47.88 2.38
C ASN A 479 3.75 -46.45 2.86
N TYR A 480 3.77 -45.47 1.95
CA TYR A 480 4.19 -44.10 2.26
C TYR A 480 3.07 -43.06 2.13
N PHE A 481 1.95 -43.39 1.49
CA PHE A 481 0.79 -42.49 1.39
C PHE A 481 -0.39 -42.95 2.23
N TYR A 482 -1.22 -41.99 2.66
CA TYR A 482 -2.45 -42.30 3.38
C TYR A 482 -3.54 -42.80 2.42
N ARG A 483 -4.22 -43.90 2.77
CA ARG A 483 -5.14 -44.68 1.90
C ARG A 483 -6.15 -43.88 1.09
N LYS A 484 -6.55 -42.68 1.55
CA LYS A 484 -7.56 -41.85 0.89
C LYS A 484 -7.02 -40.59 0.19
N SER A 485 -5.88 -40.03 0.59
CA SER A 485 -5.42 -38.73 0.09
C SER A 485 -4.29 -38.81 -0.93
N MET A 486 -3.59 -39.95 -1.06
CA MET A 486 -2.32 -40.04 -1.80
C MET A 486 -1.29 -38.98 -1.34
N GLU A 487 -1.44 -38.51 -0.11
CA GLU A 487 -0.60 -37.50 0.54
C GLU A 487 -0.13 -38.03 1.89
N LYS A 488 1.04 -37.59 2.30
CA LYS A 488 1.56 -37.86 3.65
C LYS A 488 2.25 -36.63 4.18
N GLU A 489 1.93 -36.27 5.42
CA GLU A 489 2.53 -35.14 6.10
C GLU A 489 3.97 -35.46 6.53
N ILE A 490 4.87 -34.54 6.21
CA ILE A 490 6.31 -34.54 6.48
C ILE A 490 6.60 -33.38 7.42
N ARG A 491 7.55 -33.57 8.34
CA ARG A 491 8.15 -32.52 9.16
C ARG A 491 9.63 -32.39 8.84
N LEU A 492 10.08 -31.15 8.72
CA LEU A 492 11.46 -30.72 8.55
C LEU A 492 11.88 -30.04 9.85
N TYR A 493 12.55 -30.77 10.73
CA TYR A 493 13.06 -30.27 12.01
C TYR A 493 14.37 -29.50 11.82
N PHE A 494 14.50 -28.41 12.54
CA PHE A 494 15.73 -27.63 12.69
C PHE A 494 16.36 -28.02 14.01
N ASP A 495 17.26 -29.01 13.96
CA ASP A 495 17.95 -29.48 15.15
C ASP A 495 19.12 -28.51 15.45
N SER A 496 19.19 -28.03 16.70
CA SER A 496 20.32 -27.27 17.23
C SER A 496 20.91 -28.00 18.43
N ASN A 497 22.23 -28.16 18.47
CA ASN A 497 22.86 -28.97 19.51
C ASN A 497 23.13 -28.20 20.80
N ASN A 498 23.21 -26.86 20.79
CA ASN A 498 23.46 -26.03 21.98
C ASN A 498 23.08 -24.54 21.83
N ASP A 499 22.95 -24.01 20.61
CA ASP A 499 22.63 -22.60 20.37
C ASP A 499 21.28 -22.49 19.65
N VAL A 500 20.32 -21.79 20.26
CA VAL A 500 18.98 -21.59 19.66
C VAL A 500 19.08 -20.80 18.36
N ASN A 501 20.14 -19.99 18.22
CA ASN A 501 20.47 -19.20 17.05
C ASN A 501 21.41 -19.95 16.10
N ARG A 502 21.41 -21.28 16.08
CA ARG A 502 22.18 -22.02 15.07
C ARG A 502 21.48 -23.31 14.69
N ILE A 503 21.23 -23.48 13.40
CA ILE A 503 20.71 -24.73 12.85
C ILE A 503 21.92 -25.59 12.48
N ASP A 504 22.10 -26.72 13.17
CA ASP A 504 23.21 -27.65 12.90
C ASP A 504 22.81 -28.75 11.93
N ASN A 505 21.54 -29.13 11.91
CA ASN A 505 21.02 -30.21 11.08
C ASN A 505 19.55 -29.97 10.70
N ILE A 506 19.21 -30.28 9.46
CA ILE A 506 17.82 -30.33 9.00
C ILE A 506 17.40 -31.79 8.93
N ARG A 507 16.49 -32.20 9.81
CA ARG A 507 15.98 -33.59 9.85
C ARG A 507 14.58 -33.67 9.25
N MET A 508 14.43 -34.46 8.20
CA MET A 508 13.15 -34.72 7.55
C MET A 508 12.57 -36.06 8.00
N GLU A 509 11.31 -36.08 8.45
CA GLU A 509 10.60 -37.31 8.83
C GLU A 509 9.08 -37.18 8.65
N PHE A 510 8.33 -38.29 8.74
CA PHE A 510 6.86 -38.23 8.74
C PHE A 510 6.31 -37.59 10.03
N ALA A 511 5.27 -36.77 9.90
CA ALA A 511 4.61 -36.12 11.04
C ALA A 511 4.01 -37.12 12.04
N TYR A 512 3.51 -38.26 11.55
CA TYR A 512 3.01 -39.37 12.34
C TYR A 512 3.65 -40.68 11.90
N LEU A 513 4.44 -41.28 12.80
CA LEU A 513 5.03 -42.60 12.66
C LEU A 513 3.92 -43.65 12.67
N GLY A 514 3.69 -44.31 11.53
CA GLY A 514 2.86 -45.52 11.50
C GLY A 514 3.56 -46.70 12.19
N ASN A 515 2.98 -47.90 12.08
CA ASN A 515 3.53 -49.14 12.66
C ASN A 515 4.98 -49.44 12.25
N SER A 516 5.45 -48.93 11.11
CA SER A 516 6.82 -49.08 10.60
C SER A 516 7.73 -47.93 11.02
N LYS A 517 7.85 -47.70 12.33
CA LYS A 517 8.76 -46.70 12.93
C LYS A 517 10.12 -46.70 12.20
N LYS A 518 10.56 -45.53 11.70
CA LYS A 518 11.93 -45.20 11.21
C LYS A 518 12.27 -45.33 9.70
N ARG A 519 11.36 -45.64 8.78
CA ARG A 519 11.75 -45.85 7.35
C ARG A 519 12.04 -44.58 6.52
N PHE A 520 11.54 -43.43 6.93
CA PHE A 520 11.73 -42.15 6.22
C PHE A 520 12.23 -41.12 7.22
N ARG A 521 13.53 -41.20 7.55
CA ARG A 521 14.23 -40.20 8.35
C ARG A 521 15.54 -39.88 7.66
N TYR A 522 15.67 -38.64 7.20
CA TYR A 522 16.86 -38.17 6.50
C TYR A 522 17.38 -36.91 7.18
N SER A 523 18.70 -36.79 7.28
CA SER A 523 19.38 -35.63 7.88
C SER A 523 20.21 -34.94 6.80
N PHE A 524 20.16 -33.61 6.79
CA PHE A 524 20.81 -32.78 5.79
C PHE A 524 21.58 -31.68 6.48
N VAL A 525 22.80 -31.43 5.99
CA VAL A 525 23.64 -30.34 6.47
C VAL A 525 23.08 -29.03 5.90
N PRO A 526 22.72 -28.04 6.75
CA PRO A 526 22.27 -26.73 6.27
C PRO A 526 23.41 -25.97 5.58
N VAL A 527 23.08 -24.88 4.89
CA VAL A 527 24.10 -23.95 4.36
C VAL A 527 24.86 -23.35 5.53
N SER A 528 26.19 -23.43 5.53
CA SER A 528 27.02 -22.71 6.50
C SER A 528 27.00 -21.21 6.17
N GLY A 529 26.34 -20.42 7.01
CA GLY A 529 26.26 -18.96 6.93
C GLY A 529 26.00 -18.36 8.30
N GLU A 530 26.65 -17.23 8.58
CA GLU A 530 26.82 -16.53 9.87
C GLU A 530 25.57 -16.47 10.77
N SER A 531 25.82 -16.51 12.08
CA SER A 531 24.85 -16.37 13.17
C SER A 531 23.90 -15.18 12.98
N TYR A 532 22.66 -15.36 13.48
CA TYR A 532 21.48 -14.50 13.39
C TYR A 532 21.74 -13.02 13.71
#